data_AF-A0A5B9W7D0-F1
#
_entry.id   AF-A0A5B9W7D0-F1
#
_cell.length_a   1.000
_cell.length_b   1.000
_cell.length_c   1.000
_cell.angle_alpha   90.00
_cell.angle_beta   90.00
_cell.angle_gamma   90.00
#
_symmetry.space_group_name_H-M   'P 1'
#
loop_
_entity.id
_entity.type
_entity.pdbx_description
1 polymer ?
#
loop_
_entity_poly.entity_id
_entity_poly.type
_entity_poly.pdbx_seq_one_letter_code
_entity_poly.pdbx_strand_id
1 'polypeptide(L)'
;MTGRARARLAAVAWVVRDTFRQAMASRLFWLMLGATGLCVALCLSLGIEGEKPIRVPGEAELFGGDGRPRSGPDPSPGRLTLAFGGFRVLLFRDGEAMARFLESLFAGWVAGGIGTLLAIVWTAGFLPDFLGRRAAPLAFSKPLPRWGLLLVKELAVLAFVAFQATLFVGGTWLALGLRTGCWAAGYLWSVPLLLLHFAIIHSVSTLLAASTRNAVVSILGSVGVWSLCAAINYGRHAARTLAETAPGVAAGSAHLNAAIEVAYWLLPKPADLMLLLDRLAGPAGNLPEILDRASYSPALSIFSSLAFVAAFLGLAAWEVERIDY
;
A
#
# COMPACT_ATOMS: atom_id res chain seq x y z
N MET A 1 15.28 14.06 35.14
CA MET A 1 14.18 14.49 34.24
C MET A 1 13.36 15.56 34.95
N THR A 2 13.22 16.76 34.36
CA THR A 2 12.46 17.88 34.93
C THR A 2 10.94 17.58 34.93
N GLY A 3 10.16 18.18 35.84
CA GLY A 3 8.71 17.97 35.94
C GLY A 3 7.95 18.25 34.62
N ARG A 4 8.41 19.25 33.85
CA ARG A 4 7.86 19.56 32.51
C ARG A 4 8.09 18.46 31.48
N ALA A 5 9.24 17.78 31.52
CA ALA A 5 9.53 16.67 30.60
C ALA A 5 8.62 15.47 30.88
N ARG A 6 8.38 15.15 32.15
CA ARG A 6 7.42 14.10 32.55
C ARG A 6 6.00 14.43 32.12
N ALA A 7 5.56 15.67 32.29
CA ALA A 7 4.23 16.11 31.87
C ALA A 7 4.04 16.03 30.35
N ARG A 8 5.06 16.39 29.56
CA ARG A 8 5.05 16.24 28.09
C ARG A 8 4.96 14.77 27.65
N LEU A 9 5.78 13.90 28.24
CA LEU A 9 5.74 12.45 27.93
C LEU A 9 4.39 11.82 28.30
N ALA A 10 3.83 12.19 29.44
CA ALA A 10 2.50 11.75 29.85
C ALA A 10 1.42 12.22 28.86
N ALA A 11 1.50 13.47 28.38
CA ALA A 11 0.59 13.98 27.37
C ALA A 11 0.70 13.22 26.03
N VAL A 12 1.93 12.92 25.58
CA VAL A 12 2.18 12.11 24.38
C VAL A 12 1.56 10.72 24.54
N ALA A 13 1.90 10.02 25.63
CA ALA A 13 1.40 8.68 25.91
C ALA A 13 -0.14 8.64 26.00
N TRP A 14 -0.75 9.69 26.57
CA TRP A 14 -2.20 9.82 26.64
C TRP A 14 -2.82 9.95 25.25
N VAL A 15 -2.27 10.80 24.36
CA VAL A 15 -2.79 10.99 23.00
C VAL A 15 -2.67 9.71 22.17
N VAL A 16 -1.55 9.00 22.31
CA VAL A 16 -1.35 7.69 21.65
C VAL A 16 -2.39 6.69 22.17
N ARG A 17 -2.51 6.54 23.49
CA ARG A 17 -3.45 5.60 24.10
C ARG A 17 -4.90 5.92 23.75
N ASP A 18 -5.26 7.20 23.72
CA ASP A 18 -6.59 7.65 23.35
C ASP A 18 -6.91 7.33 21.89
N THR A 19 -5.98 7.62 20.97
CA THR A 19 -6.11 7.27 19.54
C THR A 19 -6.27 5.76 19.35
N PHE A 20 -5.48 4.93 20.05
CA PHE A 20 -5.60 3.46 19.99
C PHE A 20 -6.94 2.98 20.55
N ARG A 21 -7.42 3.56 21.65
CA ARG A 21 -8.72 3.22 22.22
C ARG A 21 -9.86 3.61 21.29
N GLN A 22 -9.82 4.82 20.73
CA GLN A 22 -10.78 5.29 19.72
C GLN A 22 -10.79 4.34 18.52
N ALA A 23 -9.61 3.91 18.09
CA ALA A 23 -9.44 2.98 17.00
C ALA A 23 -10.07 1.61 17.29
N MET A 24 -9.72 0.97 18.41
CA MET A 24 -10.26 -0.34 18.80
C MET A 24 -11.77 -0.33 19.08
N ALA A 25 -12.32 0.80 19.53
CA ALA A 25 -13.76 0.94 19.78
C ALA A 25 -14.57 1.05 18.48
N SER A 26 -13.92 1.33 17.35
CA SER A 26 -14.61 1.47 16.06
C SER A 26 -15.02 0.12 15.48
N ARG A 27 -16.16 0.07 14.77
CA ARG A 27 -16.60 -1.13 14.03
C ARG A 27 -15.63 -1.50 12.90
N LEU A 28 -14.97 -0.50 12.33
CA LEU A 28 -14.01 -0.66 11.23
C LEU A 28 -12.76 -1.44 11.66
N PHE A 29 -12.32 -1.30 12.92
CA PHE A 29 -11.24 -2.13 13.47
C PHE A 29 -11.57 -3.63 13.38
N TRP A 30 -12.75 -4.03 13.86
CA TRP A 30 -13.18 -5.43 13.82
C TRP A 30 -13.40 -5.94 12.40
N LEU A 31 -13.85 -5.07 11.50
CA LEU A 31 -13.98 -5.39 10.07
C LEU A 31 -12.61 -5.67 9.44
N MET A 32 -11.60 -4.82 9.69
CA MET A 32 -10.23 -5.03 9.20
C MET A 32 -9.60 -6.31 9.77
N LEU A 33 -9.81 -6.56 11.07
CA LEU A 33 -9.32 -7.76 11.73
C LEU A 33 -10.01 -9.03 11.20
N GLY A 34 -11.32 -8.97 10.98
CA GLY A 34 -12.09 -10.06 10.36
C GLY A 34 -11.68 -10.34 8.92
N ALA A 35 -11.49 -9.29 8.11
CA ALA A 35 -10.97 -9.42 6.75
C ALA A 35 -9.56 -10.03 6.75
N THR A 36 -8.69 -9.61 7.67
CA THR A 36 -7.37 -10.21 7.87
C THR A 36 -7.47 -11.68 8.21
N GLY A 37 -8.28 -12.05 9.22
CA GLY A 37 -8.50 -13.44 9.58
C GLY A 37 -9.05 -14.29 8.43
N LEU A 38 -9.94 -13.73 7.61
CA LEU A 38 -10.47 -14.39 6.41
C LEU A 38 -9.38 -14.64 5.37
N CYS A 39 -8.54 -13.63 5.06
CA CYS A 39 -7.43 -13.79 4.12
C CYS A 39 -6.42 -14.83 4.62
N VAL A 40 -6.08 -14.82 5.91
CA VAL A 40 -5.18 -15.80 6.54
C VAL A 40 -5.79 -17.21 6.48
N ALA A 41 -7.07 -17.37 6.80
CA ALA A 41 -7.76 -18.65 6.71
C ALA A 41 -7.82 -19.16 5.26
N LEU A 42 -8.05 -18.27 4.30
CA LEU A 42 -8.00 -18.60 2.87
C LEU A 42 -6.61 -19.09 2.46
N CYS A 43 -5.54 -18.42 2.92
CA CYS A 43 -4.16 -18.86 2.70
C CYS A 43 -3.89 -20.24 3.29
N LEU A 44 -4.34 -20.49 4.54
CA LEU A 44 -4.23 -21.79 5.20
C LEU A 44 -5.02 -22.90 4.48
N SER A 45 -6.06 -22.54 3.74
CA SER A 45 -6.90 -23.49 3.00
C SER A 45 -6.29 -23.89 1.65
N LEU A 46 -5.21 -23.23 1.20
CA LEU A 46 -4.52 -23.54 -0.05
C LEU A 46 -3.74 -24.83 0.07
N GLY A 47 -3.75 -25.66 -0.97
CA GLY A 47 -2.85 -26.80 -1.12
C GLY A 47 -2.32 -26.88 -2.54
N ILE A 48 -1.05 -27.22 -2.69
CA ILE A 48 -0.40 -27.35 -4.00
C ILE A 48 -0.25 -28.85 -4.27
N GLU A 49 -1.01 -29.37 -5.23
CA GLU A 49 -0.92 -30.78 -5.65
C GLU A 49 -0.18 -30.84 -7.00
N GLY A 50 1.07 -31.31 -7.00
CA GLY A 50 1.90 -31.40 -8.22
C GLY A 50 2.74 -30.14 -8.47
N GLU A 51 4.01 -30.34 -8.81
CA GLU A 51 5.01 -29.26 -8.89
C GLU A 51 5.03 -28.52 -10.23
N LYS A 52 4.47 -29.12 -11.30
CA LYS A 52 4.64 -28.62 -12.67
C LYS A 52 3.50 -27.70 -13.12
N PRO A 53 3.78 -26.52 -13.69
CA PRO A 53 2.77 -25.65 -14.26
C PRO A 53 2.19 -26.25 -15.55
N ILE A 54 0.99 -25.79 -15.93
CA ILE A 54 0.36 -26.10 -17.23
C ILE A 54 1.26 -25.74 -18.42
N ARG A 55 2.11 -24.72 -18.25
CA ARG A 55 3.04 -24.21 -19.26
C ARG A 55 4.40 -23.98 -18.61
N VAL A 56 5.40 -24.77 -19.00
CA VAL A 56 6.77 -24.65 -18.49
C VAL A 56 7.47 -23.49 -19.23
N PRO A 57 7.98 -22.47 -18.52
CA PRO A 57 8.71 -21.38 -19.16
C PRO A 57 9.97 -21.90 -19.87
N GLY A 58 10.07 -21.69 -21.19
CA GLY A 58 11.28 -22.02 -21.98
C GLY A 58 11.19 -23.26 -22.87
N GLU A 59 10.12 -24.05 -22.81
CA GLU A 59 9.88 -25.08 -23.83
C GLU A 59 9.34 -24.44 -25.10
N ALA A 60 10.01 -24.70 -26.23
CA ALA A 60 9.59 -24.20 -27.54
C ALA A 60 8.31 -24.91 -27.99
N GLU A 61 7.19 -24.20 -27.96
CA GLU A 61 5.94 -24.67 -28.55
C GLU A 61 6.14 -24.78 -30.08
N LEU A 62 6.16 -26.00 -30.60
CA LEU A 62 6.22 -26.24 -32.04
C LEU A 62 4.84 -25.91 -32.63
N PHE A 63 4.70 -24.75 -33.27
CA PHE A 63 3.46 -24.39 -33.96
C PHE A 63 3.37 -25.07 -35.32
N GLY A 64 2.20 -25.66 -35.63
CA GLY A 64 1.86 -26.11 -36.98
C GLY A 64 1.60 -24.93 -37.91
N GLY A 65 1.60 -25.19 -39.23
CA GLY A 65 1.30 -24.18 -40.26
C GLY A 65 -0.12 -23.57 -40.20
N ASP A 66 -0.96 -24.11 -39.32
CA ASP A 66 -2.30 -23.66 -38.95
C ASP A 66 -2.33 -22.74 -37.71
N GLY A 67 -1.16 -22.39 -37.15
CA GLY A 67 -1.03 -21.51 -35.98
C GLY A 67 -1.42 -22.18 -34.65
N ARG A 68 -1.59 -23.51 -34.64
CA ARG A 68 -1.92 -24.30 -33.44
C ARG A 68 -0.68 -25.01 -32.90
N PRO A 69 -0.51 -25.11 -31.57
CA PRO A 69 0.61 -25.84 -30.99
C PRO A 69 0.50 -27.35 -31.27
N ARG A 70 1.59 -27.99 -31.70
CA ARG A 70 1.69 -29.44 -31.96
C ARG A 70 1.98 -30.26 -30.71
N SER A 71 2.50 -29.65 -29.65
CA SER A 71 2.58 -30.24 -28.31
C SER A 71 1.39 -29.76 -27.48
N GLY A 72 0.65 -30.69 -26.87
CA GLY A 72 -0.44 -30.37 -25.95
C GLY A 72 0.07 -29.85 -24.58
N PRO A 73 -0.80 -29.24 -23.75
CA PRO A 73 -0.47 -28.92 -22.36
C PRO A 73 0.02 -30.19 -21.63
N ASP A 74 0.91 -30.04 -20.64
CA ASP A 74 1.45 -31.15 -19.84
C ASP A 74 0.29 -32.09 -19.42
N PRO A 75 0.36 -33.40 -19.68
CA PRO A 75 -0.72 -34.35 -19.33
C PRO A 75 -0.99 -34.44 -17.82
N SER A 76 -0.10 -33.90 -16.98
CA SER A 76 -0.23 -33.88 -15.52
C SER A 76 0.07 -32.50 -14.92
N PRO A 77 -0.75 -31.46 -15.21
CA PRO A 77 -0.51 -30.15 -14.64
C PRO A 77 -0.78 -30.20 -13.13
N GLY A 78 0.07 -29.50 -12.37
CA GLY A 78 -0.18 -29.24 -10.97
C GLY A 78 -1.53 -28.55 -10.79
N ARG A 79 -2.14 -28.74 -9.62
CA ARG A 79 -3.42 -28.16 -9.24
C ARG A 79 -3.27 -27.38 -7.95
N LEU A 80 -3.73 -26.14 -7.97
CA LEU A 80 -4.00 -25.37 -6.77
C LEU A 80 -5.35 -25.82 -6.23
N THR A 81 -5.34 -26.41 -5.03
CA THR A 81 -6.54 -26.71 -4.27
C THR A 81 -6.89 -25.53 -3.38
N LEU A 82 -8.14 -25.10 -3.43
CA LEU A 82 -8.74 -24.10 -2.56
C LEU A 82 -9.75 -24.78 -1.65
N ALA A 83 -10.01 -24.19 -0.48
CA ALA A 83 -11.00 -24.66 0.48
C ALA A 83 -10.82 -26.14 0.84
N PHE A 84 -9.59 -26.55 1.20
CA PHE A 84 -9.27 -27.93 1.59
C PHE A 84 -9.59 -28.99 0.52
N GLY A 85 -9.40 -28.63 -0.76
CA GLY A 85 -9.68 -29.53 -1.88
C GLY A 85 -11.05 -29.36 -2.52
N GLY A 86 -11.89 -28.44 -2.01
CA GLY A 86 -13.22 -28.16 -2.54
C GLY A 86 -13.22 -27.56 -3.94
N PHE A 87 -12.20 -26.77 -4.30
CA PHE A 87 -12.02 -26.27 -5.67
C PHE A 87 -10.62 -26.58 -6.16
N ARG A 88 -10.50 -27.04 -7.41
CA ARG A 88 -9.22 -27.36 -8.05
C ARG A 88 -9.04 -26.44 -9.25
N VAL A 89 -8.07 -25.54 -9.15
CA VAL A 89 -7.66 -24.63 -10.23
C VAL A 89 -6.33 -25.12 -10.78
N LEU A 90 -6.16 -25.13 -12.10
CA LEU A 90 -4.91 -25.57 -12.72
C LEU A 90 -3.77 -24.58 -12.39
N LEU A 91 -2.57 -25.08 -12.09
CA LEU A 91 -1.39 -24.25 -11.78
C LEU A 91 -0.84 -23.61 -13.05
N PHE A 92 -1.00 -22.29 -13.17
CA PHE A 92 -0.39 -21.51 -14.26
C PHE A 92 1.11 -21.24 -14.06
N ARG A 93 1.63 -21.51 -12.86
CA ARG A 93 3.00 -21.22 -12.41
C ARG A 93 3.49 -22.36 -11.54
N ASP A 94 4.81 -22.47 -11.39
CA ASP A 94 5.42 -23.36 -10.39
C ASP A 94 4.84 -23.07 -8.99
N GLY A 95 4.81 -24.07 -8.12
CA GLY A 95 4.19 -23.95 -6.78
C GLY A 95 4.73 -22.78 -5.97
N GLU A 96 6.05 -22.57 -5.97
CA GLU A 96 6.70 -21.43 -5.31
C GLU A 96 6.35 -20.09 -5.96
N ALA A 97 6.33 -20.04 -7.29
CA ALA A 97 5.97 -18.82 -8.03
C ALA A 97 4.48 -18.45 -7.83
N MET A 98 3.61 -19.43 -7.59
CA MET A 98 2.22 -19.19 -7.20
C MET A 98 2.11 -18.61 -5.78
N ALA A 99 2.88 -19.12 -4.83
CA ALA A 99 2.90 -18.60 -3.46
C ALA A 99 3.31 -17.12 -3.43
N ARG A 100 4.41 -16.79 -4.12
CA ARG A 100 4.91 -15.41 -4.25
C ARG A 100 3.93 -14.49 -4.99
N PHE A 101 3.24 -15.01 -6.01
CA PHE A 101 2.19 -14.27 -6.70
C PHE A 101 1.02 -13.92 -5.77
N LEU A 102 0.60 -14.86 -4.93
CA LEU A 102 -0.46 -14.61 -3.94
C LEU A 102 -0.02 -13.58 -2.91
N GLU A 103 1.23 -13.66 -2.41
CA GLU A 103 1.80 -12.63 -1.53
C GLU A 103 1.76 -11.24 -2.17
N SER A 104 2.21 -11.12 -3.43
CA SER A 104 2.15 -9.88 -4.21
C SER A 104 0.71 -9.36 -4.35
N LEU A 105 -0.25 -10.23 -4.66
CA LEU A 105 -1.67 -9.88 -4.76
C LEU A 105 -2.22 -9.36 -3.42
N PHE A 106 -1.91 -10.05 -2.32
CA PHE A 106 -2.35 -9.64 -0.99
C PHE A 106 -1.75 -8.30 -0.58
N ALA A 107 -0.45 -8.10 -0.75
CA ALA A 107 0.17 -6.85 -0.33
C ALA A 107 -0.14 -5.69 -1.27
N GLY A 108 -0.16 -5.89 -2.60
CA GLY A 108 -0.42 -4.83 -3.57
C GLY A 108 -1.90 -4.42 -3.62
N TRP A 109 -2.78 -5.37 -3.94
CA TRP A 109 -4.20 -5.07 -4.17
C TRP A 109 -5.02 -5.04 -2.89
N VAL A 110 -4.87 -6.06 -2.04
CA VAL A 110 -5.70 -6.19 -0.84
C VAL A 110 -5.26 -5.18 0.21
N ALA A 111 -3.99 -5.16 0.61
CA ALA A 111 -3.49 -4.22 1.60
C ALA A 111 -3.25 -2.82 1.00
N GLY A 112 -2.51 -2.73 -0.11
CA GLY A 112 -2.13 -1.46 -0.73
C GLY A 112 -3.29 -0.69 -1.38
N GLY A 113 -4.22 -1.39 -2.03
CA GLY A 113 -5.41 -0.79 -2.64
C GLY A 113 -6.57 -0.65 -1.66
N ILE A 114 -7.25 -1.78 -1.40
CA ILE A 114 -8.50 -1.81 -0.62
C ILE A 114 -8.24 -1.43 0.85
N GLY A 115 -7.19 -1.98 1.45
CA GLY A 115 -6.81 -1.74 2.84
C GLY A 115 -6.49 -0.27 3.10
N THR A 116 -5.72 0.36 2.23
CA THR A 116 -5.41 1.80 2.29
C THR A 116 -6.68 2.65 2.21
N LEU A 117 -7.58 2.37 1.27
CA LEU A 117 -8.87 3.08 1.16
C LEU A 117 -9.70 2.97 2.44
N LEU A 118 -9.82 1.75 2.96
CA LEU A 118 -10.55 1.49 4.19
C LEU A 118 -9.91 2.23 5.38
N ALA A 119 -8.58 2.22 5.46
CA ALA A 119 -7.83 2.92 6.50
C ALA A 119 -8.01 4.44 6.41
N ILE A 120 -8.04 5.03 5.21
CA ILE A 120 -8.29 6.47 5.02
C ILE A 120 -9.72 6.83 5.43
N VAL A 121 -10.73 6.10 4.95
CA VAL A 121 -12.14 6.33 5.31
C VAL A 121 -12.32 6.27 6.83
N TRP A 122 -11.64 5.33 7.46
CA TRP A 122 -11.68 5.14 8.90
C TRP A 122 -10.98 6.26 9.69
N THR A 123 -9.78 6.66 9.27
CA THR A 123 -8.96 7.65 9.99
C THR A 123 -9.35 9.09 9.72
N ALA A 124 -10.06 9.36 8.62
CA ALA A 124 -10.41 10.72 8.22
C ALA A 124 -11.32 11.46 9.20
N GLY A 125 -12.05 10.77 10.08
CA GLY A 125 -12.83 11.40 11.16
C GLY A 125 -11.98 11.79 12.37
N PHE A 126 -10.87 11.09 12.62
CA PHE A 126 -10.11 11.23 13.87
C PHE A 126 -9.53 12.61 14.06
N LEU A 127 -9.08 13.25 12.97
CA LEU A 127 -8.43 14.55 13.03
C LEU A 127 -9.42 15.73 13.00
N PRO A 128 -10.44 15.77 12.12
CA PRO A 128 -11.52 16.76 12.21
C PRO A 128 -12.22 16.79 13.57
N ASP A 129 -12.51 15.62 14.16
CA ASP A 129 -13.14 15.54 15.48
C ASP A 129 -12.21 16.09 16.57
N PHE A 130 -10.91 15.84 16.44
CA PHE A 130 -9.89 16.33 17.38
C PHE A 130 -9.72 17.87 17.30
N LEU A 131 -9.81 18.44 16.11
CA LEU A 131 -9.74 19.88 15.85
C LEU A 131 -11.11 20.57 15.98
N GLY A 132 -12.16 19.83 16.32
CA GLY A 132 -13.52 20.33 16.45
C GLY A 132 -13.71 21.27 17.66
N ARG A 133 -14.64 22.22 17.53
CA ARG A 133 -14.88 23.34 18.48
C ARG A 133 -15.08 22.91 19.96
N ARG A 134 -15.55 21.68 20.22
CA ARG A 134 -15.80 21.16 21.58
C ARG A 134 -14.58 20.48 22.22
N ALA A 135 -13.73 19.84 21.42
CA ALA A 135 -12.60 19.04 21.93
C ALA A 135 -11.29 19.84 21.96
N ALA A 136 -11.13 20.81 21.06
CA ALA A 136 -9.90 21.57 20.89
C ALA A 136 -9.47 22.34 22.15
N PRO A 137 -10.35 23.09 22.86
CA PRO A 137 -9.95 23.84 24.06
C PRO A 137 -9.47 22.92 25.20
N LEU A 138 -10.07 21.74 25.34
CA LEU A 138 -9.68 20.74 26.34
C LEU A 138 -8.36 20.04 25.96
N ALA A 139 -8.15 19.75 24.67
CA ALA A 139 -6.93 19.13 24.18
C ALA A 139 -5.71 20.07 24.26
N PHE A 140 -5.90 21.38 24.04
CA PHE A 140 -4.84 22.39 24.08
C PHE A 140 -4.48 22.91 25.48
N SER A 141 -5.24 22.51 26.52
CA SER A 141 -4.82 22.72 27.92
C SER A 141 -3.58 21.89 28.29
N LYS A 142 -3.20 20.92 27.45
CA LYS A 142 -2.06 20.02 27.65
C LYS A 142 -0.73 20.75 27.37
N PRO A 143 0.37 20.37 28.03
CA PRO A 143 1.66 21.04 27.96
C PRO A 143 2.44 20.74 26.65
N LEU A 144 1.74 20.66 25.52
CA LEU A 144 2.29 20.41 24.18
C LEU A 144 1.86 21.55 23.23
N PRO A 145 2.76 22.02 22.36
CA PRO A 145 2.36 22.97 21.32
C PRO A 145 1.36 22.30 20.37
N ARG A 146 0.51 23.10 19.72
CA ARG A 146 -0.60 22.59 18.88
C ARG A 146 -0.12 21.71 17.73
N TRP A 147 0.97 22.13 17.07
CA TRP A 147 1.65 21.32 16.05
C TRP A 147 2.18 19.99 16.61
N GLY A 148 2.65 19.98 17.86
CA GLY A 148 3.15 18.76 18.51
C GLY A 148 2.02 17.76 18.79
N LEU A 149 0.84 18.24 19.15
CA LEU A 149 -0.35 17.39 19.31
C LEU A 149 -0.79 16.77 17.98
N LEU A 150 -0.74 17.55 16.89
CA LEU A 150 -1.02 17.07 15.54
C LEU A 150 -0.06 15.94 15.16
N LEU A 151 1.25 16.15 15.30
CA LEU A 151 2.27 15.16 14.95
C LEU A 151 2.19 13.89 15.81
N VAL A 152 1.91 14.02 17.10
CA VAL A 152 1.72 12.84 17.97
C VAL A 152 0.48 12.06 17.56
N LYS A 153 -0.60 12.75 17.15
CA LYS A 153 -1.82 12.09 16.65
C LYS A 153 -1.55 11.38 15.32
N GLU A 154 -0.86 12.02 14.39
CA GLU A 154 -0.41 11.43 13.13
C GLU A 154 0.43 10.16 13.38
N LEU A 155 1.45 10.25 14.25
CA LEU A 155 2.28 9.10 14.61
C LEU A 155 1.50 7.98 15.28
N ALA A 156 0.49 8.30 16.10
CA ALA A 156 -0.38 7.30 16.70
C ALA A 156 -1.24 6.57 15.66
N VAL A 157 -1.75 7.29 14.65
CA VAL A 157 -2.48 6.70 13.51
C VAL A 157 -1.56 5.80 12.70
N LEU A 158 -0.35 6.27 12.36
CA LEU A 158 0.65 5.47 11.63
C LEU A 158 1.04 4.21 12.40
N ALA A 159 1.26 4.31 13.72
CA ALA A 159 1.57 3.15 14.56
C ALA A 159 0.43 2.11 14.57
N PHE A 160 -0.82 2.57 14.58
CA PHE A 160 -1.97 1.66 14.51
C PHE A 160 -2.08 0.98 13.14
N VAL A 161 -1.90 1.73 12.06
CA VAL A 161 -1.90 1.17 10.70
C VAL A 161 -0.74 0.18 10.52
N ALA A 162 0.43 0.48 11.07
CA ALA A 162 1.56 -0.45 11.10
C ALA A 162 1.23 -1.75 11.84
N PHE A 163 0.52 -1.67 12.96
CA PHE A 163 0.04 -2.85 13.68
C PHE A 163 -0.90 -3.71 12.81
N GLN A 164 -1.89 -3.10 12.15
CA GLN A 164 -2.80 -3.81 11.24
C GLN A 164 -2.05 -4.43 10.05
N ALA A 165 -1.16 -3.67 9.40
CA ALA A 165 -0.35 -4.16 8.30
C ALA A 165 0.55 -5.33 8.73
N THR A 166 1.10 -5.29 9.94
CA THR A 166 1.92 -6.38 10.49
C THR A 166 1.09 -7.63 10.74
N LEU A 167 -0.12 -7.50 11.30
CA LEU A 167 -1.03 -8.64 11.46
C LEU A 167 -1.42 -9.26 10.12
N PHE A 168 -1.72 -8.44 9.13
CA PHE A 168 -2.10 -8.90 7.80
C PHE A 168 -0.94 -9.59 7.08
N VAL A 169 0.17 -8.86 6.86
CA VAL A 169 1.35 -9.37 6.12
C VAL A 169 1.98 -10.54 6.88
N GLY A 170 2.16 -10.43 8.20
CA GLY A 170 2.71 -11.52 9.00
C GLY A 170 1.82 -12.75 9.03
N GLY A 171 0.49 -12.56 9.07
CA GLY A 171 -0.48 -13.64 9.05
C GLY A 171 -0.52 -14.39 7.71
N THR A 172 -0.56 -13.66 6.59
CA THR A 172 -0.55 -14.26 5.24
C THR A 172 0.79 -14.92 4.94
N TRP A 173 1.90 -14.29 5.33
CA TRP A 173 3.24 -14.86 5.22
C TRP A 173 3.37 -16.19 5.96
N LEU A 174 2.93 -16.22 7.23
CA LEU A 174 2.98 -17.43 8.05
C LEU A 174 2.07 -18.51 7.47
N ALA A 175 0.85 -18.16 7.07
CA ALA A 175 -0.10 -19.10 6.49
C ALA A 175 0.42 -19.72 5.19
N LEU A 176 0.96 -18.90 4.29
CA LEU A 176 1.52 -19.38 3.03
C LEU A 176 2.79 -20.19 3.28
N GLY A 177 3.73 -19.71 4.09
CA GLY A 177 4.97 -20.44 4.42
C GLY A 177 4.71 -21.82 5.03
N LEU A 178 3.70 -21.95 5.90
CA LEU A 178 3.31 -23.24 6.48
C LEU A 178 2.65 -24.19 5.46
N ARG A 179 1.96 -23.67 4.44
CA ARG A 179 1.21 -24.48 3.47
C ARG A 179 2.01 -24.83 2.22
N THR A 180 2.87 -23.94 1.77
CA THR A 180 3.65 -24.08 0.54
C THR A 180 5.10 -24.45 0.81
N GLY A 181 5.59 -24.26 2.04
CA GLY A 181 7.01 -24.42 2.39
C GLY A 181 7.90 -23.27 1.92
N CYS A 182 7.34 -22.30 1.18
CA CYS A 182 8.09 -21.17 0.64
C CYS A 182 8.10 -20.01 1.64
N TRP A 183 9.28 -19.69 2.16
CA TRP A 183 9.46 -18.60 3.13
C TRP A 183 10.09 -17.38 2.48
N ALA A 184 9.26 -16.53 1.87
CA ALA A 184 9.73 -15.30 1.23
C ALA A 184 9.92 -14.18 2.28
N ALA A 185 11.10 -14.09 2.90
CA ALA A 185 11.39 -13.01 3.86
C ALA A 185 11.25 -11.60 3.25
N GLY A 186 11.41 -11.48 1.92
CA GLY A 186 11.20 -10.24 1.17
C GLY A 186 9.79 -9.66 1.33
N TYR A 187 8.78 -10.51 1.52
CA TYR A 187 7.39 -10.10 1.71
C TYR A 187 7.17 -9.29 3.01
N LEU A 188 7.99 -9.50 4.05
CA LEU A 188 7.89 -8.72 5.29
C LEU A 188 8.26 -7.24 5.09
N TRP A 189 9.06 -6.91 4.06
CA TRP A 189 9.34 -5.53 3.67
C TRP A 189 8.13 -4.80 3.09
N SER A 190 7.03 -5.51 2.78
CA SER A 190 5.76 -4.89 2.44
C SER A 190 5.22 -4.03 3.58
N VAL A 191 5.49 -4.34 4.85
CA VAL A 191 4.98 -3.55 6.00
C VAL A 191 5.46 -2.09 5.98
N PRO A 192 6.77 -1.78 5.96
CA PRO A 192 7.23 -0.39 5.91
C PRO A 192 6.84 0.31 4.59
N LEU A 193 6.76 -0.41 3.47
CA LEU A 193 6.32 0.16 2.19
C LEU A 193 4.84 0.53 2.19
N LEU A 194 3.98 -0.33 2.74
CA LEU A 194 2.55 -0.04 2.94
C LEU A 194 2.36 1.12 3.90
N LEU A 195 3.17 1.19 4.95
CA LEU A 195 3.12 2.31 5.89
C LEU A 195 3.51 3.63 5.24
N LEU A 196 4.58 3.64 4.43
CA LEU A 196 4.99 4.82 3.68
C LEU A 196 3.92 5.22 2.65
N HIS A 197 3.35 4.24 1.93
CA HIS A 197 2.25 4.47 0.99
C HIS A 197 1.04 5.12 1.68
N PHE A 198 0.63 4.58 2.83
CA PHE A 198 -0.45 5.16 3.63
C PHE A 198 -0.09 6.56 4.14
N ALA A 199 1.13 6.79 4.62
CA ALA A 199 1.57 8.08 5.14
C ALA A 199 1.50 9.20 4.10
N ILE A 200 1.83 8.93 2.83
CA ILE A 200 1.70 9.90 1.71
C ILE A 200 0.24 10.37 1.56
N ILE A 201 -0.70 9.42 1.61
CA ILE A 201 -2.11 9.72 1.38
C ILE A 201 -2.71 10.37 2.63
N HIS A 202 -2.32 9.89 3.80
CA HIS A 202 -2.77 10.43 5.07
C HIS A 202 -2.23 11.85 5.32
N SER A 203 -1.01 12.20 4.90
CA SER A 203 -0.51 13.58 5.04
C SER A 203 -1.37 14.60 4.29
N VAL A 204 -1.91 14.23 3.12
CA VAL A 204 -2.89 15.06 2.38
C VAL A 204 -4.20 15.13 3.15
N SER A 205 -4.69 14.01 3.67
CA SER A 205 -5.88 13.96 4.51
C SER A 205 -5.74 14.85 5.74
N THR A 206 -4.57 14.83 6.38
CA THR A 206 -4.22 15.60 7.57
C THR A 206 -4.17 17.10 7.30
N LEU A 207 -3.59 17.52 6.17
CA LEU A 207 -3.65 18.92 5.74
C LEU A 207 -5.08 19.38 5.48
N LEU A 208 -5.87 18.61 4.72
CA LEU A 208 -7.26 18.96 4.42
C LEU A 208 -8.14 19.00 5.68
N ALA A 209 -7.90 18.10 6.63
CA ALA A 209 -8.57 18.10 7.93
C ALA A 209 -8.19 19.33 8.76
N ALA A 210 -6.92 19.75 8.75
CA ALA A 210 -6.46 20.95 9.42
C ALA A 210 -7.12 22.22 8.85
N SER A 211 -7.19 22.32 7.52
CA SER A 211 -7.76 23.49 6.83
C SER A 211 -9.29 23.54 6.86
N THR A 212 -9.97 22.41 6.73
CA THR A 212 -11.44 22.38 6.50
C THR A 212 -12.25 21.82 7.67
N ARG A 213 -11.61 21.08 8.59
CA ARG A 213 -12.27 20.37 9.70
C ARG A 213 -13.45 19.51 9.24
N ASN A 214 -13.35 18.97 8.02
CA ASN A 214 -14.38 18.14 7.42
C ASN A 214 -13.81 16.79 6.98
N ALA A 215 -14.33 15.71 7.55
CA ALA A 215 -13.91 14.34 7.24
C ALA A 215 -14.14 14.00 5.75
N VAL A 216 -15.25 14.44 5.16
CA VAL A 216 -15.58 14.15 3.75
C VAL A 216 -14.56 14.77 2.81
N VAL A 217 -14.19 16.04 3.03
CA VAL A 217 -13.15 16.71 2.22
C VAL A 217 -11.80 16.00 2.39
N SER A 218 -11.49 15.57 3.60
CA SER A 218 -10.24 14.85 3.92
C SER A 218 -10.17 13.49 3.22
N ILE A 219 -11.29 12.77 3.10
CA ILE A 219 -11.40 11.50 2.36
C ILE A 219 -11.29 11.77 0.86
N LEU A 220 -12.21 12.55 0.30
CA LEU A 220 -12.31 12.73 -1.15
C LEU A 220 -11.07 13.41 -1.73
N GLY A 221 -10.51 14.40 -1.03
CA GLY A 221 -9.30 15.09 -1.47
C GLY A 221 -8.06 14.20 -1.42
N SER A 222 -7.88 13.40 -0.36
CA SER A 222 -6.74 12.47 -0.28
C SER A 222 -6.83 11.35 -1.33
N VAL A 223 -8.02 10.77 -1.54
CA VAL A 223 -8.25 9.77 -2.60
C VAL A 223 -8.08 10.38 -4.00
N GLY A 224 -8.52 11.62 -4.21
CA GLY A 224 -8.35 12.33 -5.48
C GLY A 224 -6.88 12.58 -5.81
N VAL A 225 -6.10 13.10 -4.85
CA VAL A 225 -4.65 13.30 -5.02
C VAL A 225 -3.94 11.97 -5.23
N TRP A 226 -4.31 10.92 -4.48
CA TRP A 226 -3.76 9.57 -4.66
C TRP A 226 -4.00 9.04 -6.07
N SER A 227 -5.23 9.16 -6.59
CA SER A 227 -5.61 8.72 -7.92
C SER A 227 -4.86 9.48 -9.02
N LEU A 228 -4.69 10.79 -8.86
CA LEU A 228 -3.89 11.62 -9.77
C LEU A 228 -2.42 11.19 -9.79
N CYS A 229 -1.81 10.98 -8.62
CA CYS A 229 -0.43 10.53 -8.52
C CYS A 229 -0.24 9.15 -9.15
N ALA A 230 -1.18 8.23 -8.93
CA ALA A 230 -1.18 6.91 -9.53
C ALA A 230 -1.28 6.99 -11.06
N ALA A 231 -2.20 7.79 -11.59
CA ALA A 231 -2.37 7.98 -13.04
C ALA A 231 -1.09 8.50 -13.71
N ILE A 232 -0.41 9.48 -13.08
CA ILE A 232 0.85 10.04 -13.60
C ILE A 232 1.99 9.01 -13.55
N ASN A 233 2.11 8.25 -12.45
CA ASN A 233 3.12 7.20 -12.32
C ASN A 233 2.94 6.10 -13.38
N TYR A 234 1.75 5.50 -13.44
CA TYR A 234 1.46 4.46 -14.42
C TYR A 234 1.55 4.99 -15.85
N GLY A 235 1.07 6.21 -16.10
CA GLY A 235 1.18 6.86 -17.41
C GLY A 235 2.63 7.02 -17.88
N ARG A 236 3.54 7.45 -16.99
CA ARG A 236 4.97 7.55 -17.30
C ARG A 236 5.59 6.19 -17.62
N HIS A 237 5.33 5.18 -16.80
CA HIS A 237 5.86 3.83 -17.02
C HIS A 237 5.34 3.23 -18.33
N ALA A 238 4.04 3.41 -18.63
CA ALA A 238 3.44 2.99 -19.89
C ALA A 238 4.07 3.71 -21.10
N ALA A 239 4.29 5.02 -21.01
CA ALA A 239 4.91 5.80 -22.09
C ALA A 239 6.37 5.36 -22.37
N ARG A 240 7.16 5.13 -21.32
CA ARG A 240 8.57 4.67 -21.46
C ARG A 240 8.66 3.27 -22.03
N THR A 241 7.82 2.36 -21.54
CA THR A 241 7.82 0.97 -21.99
C THR A 241 7.35 0.84 -23.43
N LEU A 242 6.38 1.67 -23.86
CA LEU A 242 5.97 1.73 -25.26
C LEU A 242 7.08 2.28 -26.17
N ALA A 243 7.79 3.31 -25.73
CA ALA A 243 8.90 3.89 -26.49
C ALA A 243 10.04 2.87 -26.75
N GLU A 244 10.28 1.96 -25.81
CA GLU A 244 11.29 0.92 -25.93
C GLU A 244 10.81 -0.32 -26.70
N THR A 245 9.54 -0.72 -26.54
CA THR A 245 9.01 -1.93 -27.17
C THR A 245 8.55 -1.72 -28.61
N ALA A 246 8.17 -0.49 -28.97
CA ALA A 246 7.68 -0.15 -30.30
C ALA A 246 8.20 1.24 -30.74
N PRO A 247 9.51 1.37 -31.07
CA PRO A 247 10.09 2.63 -31.54
C PRO A 247 9.48 3.02 -32.89
N GLY A 248 8.41 3.81 -32.86
CA GLY A 248 7.61 4.18 -34.03
C GLY A 248 6.13 4.39 -33.72
N VAL A 249 5.63 3.83 -32.62
CA VAL A 249 4.30 4.18 -32.09
C VAL A 249 4.45 5.47 -31.29
N ALA A 250 3.82 6.56 -31.74
CA ALA A 250 3.85 7.83 -31.02
C ALA A 250 3.23 7.65 -29.63
N ALA A 251 4.05 7.69 -28.58
CA ALA A 251 3.65 7.55 -27.19
C ALA A 251 2.89 8.79 -26.64
N GLY A 252 2.02 9.41 -27.44
CA GLY A 252 1.38 10.69 -27.13
C GLY A 252 2.16 11.91 -27.62
N SER A 253 1.60 13.11 -27.41
CA SER A 253 2.24 14.36 -27.83
C SER A 253 3.48 14.65 -26.98
N ALA A 254 4.48 15.31 -27.57
CA ALA A 254 5.71 15.70 -26.85
C ALA A 254 5.41 16.56 -25.61
N HIS A 255 4.42 17.44 -25.70
CA HIS A 255 3.98 18.28 -24.58
C HIS A 255 3.33 17.47 -23.45
N LEU A 256 2.54 16.46 -23.78
CA LEU A 256 1.95 15.58 -22.78
C LEU A 256 3.03 14.78 -22.04
N ASN A 257 4.00 14.23 -22.76
CA ASN A 257 5.12 13.48 -22.16
C ASN A 257 6.01 14.38 -21.28
N ALA A 258 6.28 15.61 -21.71
CA ALA A 258 6.99 16.59 -20.89
C ALA A 258 6.20 16.95 -19.61
N ALA A 259 4.88 17.15 -19.73
CA ALA A 259 4.03 17.42 -18.58
C ALA A 259 3.99 16.23 -17.59
N ILE A 260 3.91 14.99 -18.09
CA ILE A 260 3.96 13.78 -17.26
C ILE A 260 5.29 13.65 -16.53
N GLU A 261 6.43 13.91 -17.18
CA GLU A 261 7.74 13.87 -16.51
C GLU A 261 7.83 14.93 -15.42
N VAL A 262 7.47 16.19 -15.70
CA VAL A 262 7.49 17.26 -14.69
C VAL A 262 6.59 16.90 -13.51
N ALA A 263 5.36 16.45 -13.77
CA ALA A 263 4.43 16.09 -12.72
C ALA A 263 4.89 14.87 -11.92
N TYR A 264 5.53 13.88 -12.57
CA TYR A 264 6.10 12.71 -11.90
C TYR A 264 7.23 13.07 -10.94
N TRP A 265 8.06 14.07 -11.27
CA TRP A 265 9.14 14.52 -10.38
C TRP A 265 8.66 15.42 -9.24
N LEU A 266 7.54 16.13 -9.43
CA LEU A 266 6.95 17.00 -8.41
C LEU A 266 6.07 16.24 -7.41
N LEU A 267 5.33 15.24 -7.88
CA LEU A 267 4.37 14.50 -7.08
C LEU A 267 4.99 13.31 -6.34
N PRO A 268 4.41 12.88 -5.21
CA PRO A 268 4.81 11.64 -4.57
C PRO A 268 4.49 10.47 -5.49
N LYS A 269 5.21 9.36 -5.31
CA LYS A 269 5.16 8.21 -6.21
C LYS A 269 4.60 6.99 -5.50
N PRO A 270 3.32 7.03 -5.07
CA PRO A 270 2.72 5.94 -4.29
C PRO A 270 2.62 4.64 -5.09
N ALA A 271 2.45 4.72 -6.42
CA ALA A 271 2.40 3.56 -7.30
C ALA A 271 3.78 2.90 -7.46
N ASP A 272 4.86 3.68 -7.52
CA ASP A 272 6.23 3.15 -7.53
C ASP A 272 6.55 2.32 -6.28
N LEU A 273 6.00 2.70 -5.12
CA LEU A 273 6.14 1.89 -3.90
C LEU A 273 5.40 0.56 -3.99
N MET A 274 4.25 0.52 -4.68
CA MET A 274 3.51 -0.72 -4.93
C MET A 274 4.22 -1.61 -5.95
N LEU A 275 4.87 -1.01 -6.95
CA LEU A 275 5.71 -1.72 -7.92
C LEU A 275 6.98 -2.29 -7.25
N LEU A 276 7.60 -1.55 -6.34
CA LEU A 276 8.70 -2.06 -5.51
C LEU A 276 8.25 -3.22 -4.62
N LEU A 277 7.04 -3.13 -4.06
CA LEU A 277 6.44 -4.17 -3.27
C LEU A 277 6.23 -5.46 -4.09
N ASP A 278 5.74 -5.35 -5.33
CA ASP A 278 5.60 -6.50 -6.24
C ASP A 278 6.94 -7.17 -6.56
N ARG A 279 8.00 -6.36 -6.75
CA ARG A 279 9.37 -6.87 -6.92
C ARG A 279 9.89 -7.64 -5.70
N LEU A 280 9.57 -7.18 -4.49
CA LEU A 280 10.05 -7.78 -3.23
C LEU A 280 9.24 -9.01 -2.80
N ALA A 281 7.94 -9.03 -3.08
CA ALA A 281 7.05 -10.17 -2.81
C ALA A 281 7.25 -11.30 -3.84
N GLY A 282 7.72 -10.97 -5.04
CA GLY A 282 8.08 -11.90 -6.10
C GLY A 282 7.24 -11.67 -7.36
N PRO A 283 7.86 -11.67 -8.55
CA PRO A 283 7.21 -11.20 -9.78
C PRO A 283 5.85 -11.81 -10.07
N ALA A 284 4.81 -10.98 -10.07
CA ALA A 284 3.48 -11.39 -10.52
C ALA A 284 3.36 -11.54 -12.04
N GLY A 285 4.45 -11.53 -12.81
CA GLY A 285 4.47 -11.68 -14.28
C GLY A 285 5.68 -10.97 -14.88
N ASN A 286 5.59 -10.52 -16.14
CA ASN A 286 6.65 -9.77 -16.83
C ASN A 286 6.77 -8.31 -16.35
N LEU A 287 6.03 -7.91 -15.30
CA LEU A 287 6.07 -6.55 -14.73
C LEU A 287 7.47 -6.07 -14.29
N PRO A 288 8.36 -6.91 -13.71
CA PRO A 288 9.72 -6.48 -13.39
C PRO A 288 10.53 -6.10 -14.63
N GLU A 289 10.30 -6.78 -15.75
CA GLU A 289 10.96 -6.54 -17.03
C GLU A 289 10.53 -5.20 -17.66
N ILE A 290 9.25 -4.84 -17.49
CA ILE A 290 8.68 -3.52 -17.84
C ILE A 290 9.30 -2.41 -16.98
N LEU A 291 9.60 -2.69 -15.71
CA LEU A 291 10.15 -1.72 -14.76
C LEU A 291 11.67 -1.54 -14.87
N ASP A 292 12.43 -2.58 -15.21
CA ASP A 292 13.88 -2.48 -15.44
C ASP A 292 14.18 -1.65 -16.69
N ARG A 293 13.28 -1.74 -17.67
CA ARG A 293 13.21 -0.90 -18.85
C ARG A 293 12.94 0.57 -18.51
N ALA A 294 12.03 0.88 -17.58
CA ALA A 294 11.60 2.25 -17.28
C ALA A 294 12.61 3.19 -16.55
N SER A 295 13.85 2.76 -16.26
CA SER A 295 14.86 3.54 -15.50
C SER A 295 14.39 3.95 -14.08
N TYR A 296 13.81 2.99 -13.35
CA TYR A 296 13.28 3.19 -12.00
C TYR A 296 14.39 3.28 -10.93
N SER A 297 14.32 4.29 -10.05
CA SER A 297 15.18 4.40 -8.86
C SER A 297 14.35 4.28 -7.57
N PRO A 298 14.48 3.16 -6.82
CA PRO A 298 13.75 2.96 -5.57
C PRO A 298 14.07 4.04 -4.52
N ALA A 299 15.36 4.37 -4.36
CA ALA A 299 15.81 5.30 -3.33
C ALA A 299 15.27 6.72 -3.55
N LEU A 300 15.28 7.21 -4.80
CA LEU A 300 14.72 8.52 -5.14
C LEU A 300 13.22 8.57 -4.90
N SER A 301 12.50 7.47 -5.17
CA SER A 301 11.06 7.39 -4.97
C SER A 301 10.68 7.40 -3.49
N ILE A 302 11.46 6.73 -2.64
CA ILE A 302 11.30 6.78 -1.19
C ILE A 302 11.61 8.19 -0.67
N PHE A 303 12.72 8.80 -1.10
CA PHE A 303 13.12 10.13 -0.67
C PHE A 303 12.09 11.20 -1.06
N SER A 304 11.62 11.23 -2.32
CA SER A 304 10.62 12.19 -2.76
C SER A 304 9.29 12.02 -2.01
N SER A 305 8.92 10.77 -1.69
CA SER A 305 7.72 10.47 -0.92
C SER A 305 7.83 10.94 0.53
N LEU A 306 8.96 10.72 1.19
CA LEU A 306 9.22 11.21 2.54
C LEU A 306 9.26 12.75 2.60
N ALA A 307 9.89 13.38 1.61
CA ALA A 307 9.93 14.85 1.49
C ALA A 307 8.52 15.42 1.32
N PHE A 308 7.68 14.77 0.51
CA PHE A 308 6.28 15.17 0.34
C PHE A 308 5.48 15.05 1.65
N VAL A 309 5.61 13.93 2.36
CA VAL A 309 4.96 13.74 3.67
C VAL A 309 5.39 14.83 4.65
N ALA A 310 6.70 15.10 4.76
CA ALA A 310 7.23 16.13 5.63
C ALA A 310 6.70 17.53 5.27
N ALA A 311 6.64 17.86 3.98
CA ALA A 311 6.11 19.14 3.51
C ALA A 311 4.63 19.31 3.86
N PHE A 312 3.79 18.29 3.59
CA PHE A 312 2.34 18.36 3.85
C PHE A 312 2.03 18.38 5.34
N LEU A 313 2.75 17.61 6.17
CA LEU A 313 2.60 17.68 7.62
C LEU A 313 3.10 19.02 8.17
N GLY A 314 4.16 19.60 7.59
CA GLY A 314 4.63 20.94 7.93
C GLY A 314 3.59 22.03 7.63
N LEU A 315 2.95 21.96 6.47
CA LEU A 315 1.84 22.85 6.11
C LEU A 315 0.63 22.66 7.04
N ALA A 316 0.28 21.41 7.36
CA ALA A 316 -0.82 21.12 8.28
C ALA A 316 -0.53 21.65 9.69
N ALA A 317 0.70 21.50 10.16
CA ALA A 317 1.15 22.05 11.45
C ALA A 317 1.05 23.58 11.48
N TRP A 318 1.45 24.23 10.39
CA TRP A 318 1.37 25.69 10.23
C TRP A 318 -0.07 26.20 10.22
N GLU A 319 -0.98 25.50 9.53
CA GLU A 319 -2.42 25.80 9.55
C GLU A 319 -2.99 25.72 10.98
N VAL A 320 -2.69 24.64 11.71
CA VAL A 320 -3.20 24.44 13.08
C VAL A 320 -2.69 25.50 14.06
N GLU A 321 -1.49 26.04 13.84
CA GLU A 321 -0.93 27.11 14.66
C GLU A 321 -1.67 28.44 14.48
N ARG A 322 -2.11 28.74 13.25
CA ARG A 322 -2.81 29.99 12.89
C ARG A 322 -4.30 30.01 13.23
N ILE A 323 -4.85 28.88 13.67
CA ILE A 323 -6.26 28.83 14.05
C ILE A 323 -6.48 29.61 15.35
N ASP A 324 -7.23 30.70 15.26
CA ASP A 324 -7.83 31.35 16.42
C ASP A 324 -9.07 30.55 16.87
N TYR A 325 -9.13 30.23 18.16
CA TYR A 325 -10.23 29.51 18.81
C TYR A 325 -11.01 30.44 19.73
#